data_AF-A0A7K1JAG1-F1
#
_entry.id   AF-A0A7K1JAG1-F1
#
_cell.length_a   1.000
_cell.length_b   1.000
_cell.length_c   1.000
_cell.angle_alpha   90.00
_cell.angle_beta   90.00
_cell.angle_gamma   90.00
#
_symmetry.space_group_name_H-M   'P 1'
#
loop_
_entity.id
_entity.type
_entity.pdbx_description
1 polymer ?
#
loop_
_entity_poly.entity_id
_entity_poly.type
_entity_poly.pdbx_seq_one_letter_code
_entity_poly.pdbx_strand_id
1 'polypeptide(L)' 'MPAAGPIGLPADPGYTSDGVPTFEAVREKIENRYGTAIGAAELAAETPEGRSVEEQYEARQKAAAERLEQIRRSMHDD' A
#
# COMPACT_ATOMS: atom_id res chain seq x y z
N MET A 1 -51.57 -1.74 -30.34
CA MET A 1 -50.13 -1.56 -30.02
C MET A 1 -49.94 -1.95 -28.56
N PRO A 2 -49.10 -2.94 -28.20
CA PRO A 2 -48.84 -3.26 -26.80
C PRO A 2 -48.03 -2.12 -26.15
N ALA A 3 -48.38 -1.79 -24.91
CA ALA A 3 -47.70 -0.78 -24.11
C ALA A 3 -46.30 -1.29 -23.70
N ALA A 4 -45.29 -0.45 -23.90
CA ALA A 4 -43.94 -0.71 -23.41
C ALA A 4 -43.94 -0.72 -21.88
N GLY A 5 -43.72 -1.90 -21.27
CA GLY A 5 -43.42 -2.00 -19.85
C GLY A 5 -42.07 -1.33 -19.54
N PRO A 6 -41.85 -0.87 -18.30
CA PRO A 6 -40.59 -0.22 -17.94
C PRO A 6 -39.45 -1.23 -18.12
N ILE A 7 -38.49 -0.91 -18.98
CA ILE A 7 -37.25 -1.67 -19.11
C ILE A 7 -36.48 -1.44 -17.80
N GLY A 8 -36.61 -2.37 -16.86
CA GLY A 8 -35.73 -2.41 -15.70
C GLY A 8 -34.30 -2.55 -16.21
N LEU A 9 -33.45 -1.56 -15.89
CA LEU A 9 -32.01 -1.66 -16.14
C LEU A 9 -31.52 -3.01 -15.59
N PRO A 10 -30.71 -3.77 -16.34
CA PRO A 10 -30.13 -5.00 -15.81
C PRO A 10 -29.39 -4.65 -14.52
N ALA A 11 -29.59 -5.43 -13.46
CA ALA A 11 -28.86 -5.27 -12.22
C ALA A 11 -27.36 -5.19 -12.55
N ASP A 12 -26.66 -4.18 -12.03
CA ASP A 12 -25.21 -4.11 -12.12
C ASP A 12 -24.67 -5.43 -11.55
N PRO A 13 -23.89 -6.23 -12.29
CA PRO A 13 -23.42 -7.53 -11.81
C PRO A 13 -22.67 -7.44 -10.45
N GLY A 14 -22.20 -6.25 -10.06
CA GLY A 14 -21.61 -6.00 -8.76
C GLY A 14 -22.59 -5.75 -7.61
N TYR A 15 -23.88 -5.50 -7.87
CA TYR A 15 -24.87 -5.06 -6.89
C TYR A 15 -26.23 -5.75 -7.06
N THR A 16 -26.90 -6.00 -5.95
CA THR A 16 -28.31 -6.45 -5.93
C THR A 16 -29.25 -5.33 -6.40
N SER A 17 -30.51 -5.67 -6.67
CA SER A 17 -31.54 -4.69 -7.04
C SER A 17 -31.77 -3.60 -5.99
N ASP A 18 -31.49 -3.90 -4.71
CA ASP A 18 -31.59 -2.95 -3.60
C ASP A 18 -30.31 -2.11 -3.43
N GLY A 19 -29.33 -2.26 -4.33
CA GLY A 19 -28.06 -1.54 -4.30
C GLY A 19 -27.04 -2.09 -3.30
N VAL A 20 -27.27 -3.28 -2.73
CA VAL A 20 -26.30 -3.93 -1.83
C VAL A 20 -25.24 -4.68 -2.67
N PRO A 21 -23.93 -4.51 -2.42
CA PRO A 21 -22.89 -5.25 -3.13
C PRO A 21 -23.09 -6.76 -3.01
N THR A 22 -22.86 -7.49 -4.10
CA THR A 22 -22.87 -8.96 -4.06
C THR A 22 -21.62 -9.49 -3.35
N PHE A 23 -21.71 -10.73 -2.85
CA PHE A 23 -20.56 -11.36 -2.21
C PHE A 23 -19.37 -11.51 -3.16
N GLU A 24 -19.61 -11.88 -4.42
CA GLU A 24 -18.55 -12.01 -5.43
C GLU A 24 -17.87 -10.66 -5.71
N ALA A 25 -18.63 -9.57 -5.80
CA ALA A 25 -18.06 -8.23 -5.98
C ALA A 25 -17.18 -7.79 -4.81
N VAL A 26 -17.58 -8.13 -3.57
CA VAL A 26 -16.75 -7.85 -2.39
C VAL A 26 -15.51 -8.72 -2.37
N ARG A 27 -15.63 -10.02 -2.69
CA ARG A 27 -14.49 -10.95 -2.79
C ARG A 27 -13.46 -10.44 -3.80
N GLU A 28 -13.89 -10.18 -5.04
CA GLU A 28 -13.02 -9.70 -6.11
C GLU A 28 -12.32 -8.39 -5.71
N LYS A 29 -13.05 -7.46 -5.07
CA LYS A 29 -12.48 -6.20 -4.57
C LYS A 29 -11.41 -6.42 -3.50
N ILE A 30 -11.60 -7.39 -2.60
CA ILE A 30 -10.62 -7.74 -1.56
C ILE A 30 -9.39 -8.36 -2.22
N GLU A 31 -9.56 -9.30 -3.14
CA GLU A 31 -8.46 -9.96 -3.85
C GLU A 31 -7.62 -8.96 -4.65
N ASN A 32 -8.27 -8.05 -5.38
CA ASN A 32 -7.60 -6.98 -6.13
C ASN A 32 -6.80 -6.04 -5.20
N ARG A 33 -7.39 -5.64 -4.07
CA ARG A 33 -6.69 -4.80 -3.07
C ARG A 33 -5.52 -5.53 -2.44
N TYR A 34 -5.69 -6.80 -2.11
CA TYR A 34 -4.63 -7.63 -1.54
C TYR A 34 -3.47 -7.80 -2.53
N GLY A 35 -3.75 -8.15 -3.78
CA GLY A 35 -2.74 -8.26 -4.83
C GLY A 35 -1.98 -6.95 -5.06
N THR A 36 -2.69 -5.82 -5.06
CA THR A 36 -2.07 -4.49 -5.17
C THR A 36 -1.20 -4.17 -3.95
N ALA A 37 -1.67 -4.47 -2.74
CA ALA A 37 -0.95 -4.19 -1.50
C ALA A 37 0.40 -4.92 -1.43
N ILE A 38 0.48 -6.14 -1.97
CA ILE A 38 1.74 -6.91 -2.02
C ILE A 38 2.82 -6.15 -2.80
N GLY A 39 2.50 -5.58 -3.96
CA GLY A 39 3.48 -4.86 -4.80
C GLY A 39 3.62 -3.36 -4.50
N ALA A 40 2.68 -2.78 -3.77
CA ALA A 40 2.66 -1.33 -3.52
C ALA A 40 3.84 -0.84 -2.67
N ALA A 41 4.33 -1.67 -1.74
CA ALA A 41 5.47 -1.30 -0.89
C ALA A 41 6.77 -1.16 -1.68
N GLU A 42 7.03 -2.07 -2.63
CA GLU A 42 8.21 -2.02 -3.51
C GLU A 42 8.17 -0.77 -4.40
N LEU A 43 7.01 -0.50 -5.02
CA LEU A 43 6.81 0.70 -5.83
C LEU A 43 6.96 1.99 -5.00
N ALA A 44 6.45 2.00 -3.77
CA ALA A 44 6.60 3.14 -2.87
C ALA A 44 8.06 3.39 -2.48
N ALA A 45 8.85 2.32 -2.27
CA ALA A 45 10.27 2.42 -1.97
C ALA A 45 11.09 2.97 -3.16
N GLU A 46 10.70 2.66 -4.39
CA GLU A 46 11.39 3.12 -5.60
C GLU A 46 11.13 4.60 -5.94
N THR A 47 10.15 5.23 -5.31
CA THR A 47 9.90 6.67 -5.46
C THR A 47 11.12 7.50 -5.01
N PRO A 48 11.32 8.71 -5.58
CA PRO A 48 12.37 9.62 -5.09
C PRO A 48 12.27 9.90 -3.60
N GLU A 49 11.04 10.06 -3.08
CA GLU A 49 10.76 10.29 -1.67
C GLU A 49 11.15 9.05 -0.83
N GLY A 50 10.76 7.84 -1.28
CA GLY A 50 11.13 6.58 -0.63
C GLY A 50 12.63 6.40 -0.50
N ARG A 51 13.36 6.61 -1.60
CA ARG A 51 14.84 6.58 -1.62
C ARG A 51 15.46 7.60 -0.67
N SER A 52 14.92 8.82 -0.61
CA SER A 52 15.45 9.86 0.29
C SER A 52 15.29 9.51 1.78
N VAL A 53 14.22 8.81 2.15
CA VAL A 53 13.98 8.35 3.52
C VAL A 53 14.96 7.25 3.91
N GLU A 54 15.21 6.30 3.00
CA GLU A 54 16.21 5.24 3.15
C GLU A 54 17.60 5.85 3.36
N GLU A 55 18.02 6.78 2.48
CA GLU A 55 19.31 7.48 2.57
C GLU A 55 19.48 8.23 3.90
N GLN A 56 18.45 8.93 4.36
CA GLN A 56 18.46 9.62 5.66
C GLN A 56 18.55 8.66 6.84
N TYR A 57 17.94 7.48 6.73
CA TYR A 57 18.04 6.44 7.74
C TYR A 57 19.46 5.86 7.78
N GLU A 58 20.04 5.49 6.64
CA GLU A 58 21.41 5.00 6.54
C GLU A 58 22.44 6.02 7.04
N ALA A 59 22.29 7.29 6.68
CA ALA A 59 23.17 8.36 7.14
C ALA A 59 23.15 8.48 8.68
N ARG A 60 21.97 8.38 9.31
CA ARG A 60 21.83 8.38 10.78
C ARG A 60 22.50 7.16 11.41
N GLN A 61 22.31 5.98 10.84
CA GLN A 61 22.93 4.75 11.34
C GLN A 61 24.45 4.80 11.24
N LYS A 62 24.99 5.31 10.13
CA LYS A 62 26.43 5.52 9.97
C LYS A 62 26.99 6.52 10.99
N ALA A 63 26.33 7.66 11.15
CA ALA A 63 26.73 8.66 12.14
C ALA A 63 26.71 8.11 13.58
N ALA A 64 25.69 7.30 13.91
CA ALA A 64 25.61 6.62 15.21
C ALA A 64 26.75 5.61 15.39
N ALA A 65 27.05 4.80 14.37
CA ALA A 65 28.15 3.84 14.41
C ALA A 65 29.52 4.52 14.58
N GLU A 66 29.79 5.57 13.81
CA GLU A 66 31.02 6.38 13.93
C GLU A 66 31.15 6.97 15.34
N ARG A 67 30.05 7.49 15.90
CA ARG A 67 30.06 8.04 17.26
C ARG A 67 30.35 6.96 18.31
N LEU A 68 29.77 5.78 18.18
CA LEU A 68 30.05 4.65 19.07
C LEU A 68 31.52 4.20 18.98
N GLU A 69 32.11 4.21 17.78
CA GLU A 69 33.52 3.89 17.60
C GLU A 69 34.43 4.92 18.28
N GLN A 70 34.13 6.20 18.13
CA GLN A 70 34.87 7.27 18.82
C GLN A 70 34.84 7.09 20.34
N ILE A 71 33.67 6.78 20.91
CA ILE A 71 33.53 6.52 22.36
C ILE A 71 34.39 5.34 22.79
N ARG A 72 34.34 4.22 22.06
CA ARG A 72 35.16 3.04 22.38
C ARG A 72 36.65 3.34 22.35
N ARG A 73 37.09 4.15 21.38
CA ARG A 73 38.49 4.57 21.27
C ARG A 73 38.91 5.42 22.46
N SER A 74 38.11 6.43 22.83
CA SER A 74 38.40 7.25 24.01
C SER A 74 38.49 6.45 25.31
N MET A 75 37.71 5.38 25.45
CA MET A 75 37.76 4.51 26.64
C MET A 75 38.97 3.56 26.67
N HIS A 76 39.69 3.41 25.55
CA HIS A 76 40.86 2.54 25.45
C HIS A 76 42.19 3.31 25.47
N ASP A 77 42.14 4.58 25.08
CA ASP A 77 43.28 5.49 25.10
C ASP A 77 43.51 6.14 26.50
N ASP A 78 42.54 6.01 27.42
CA ASP A 78 42.61 6.35 28.85
C ASP A 78 43.07 5.14 29.70
#